data_AF-A0AAW4YIT6-F1
#
_entry.id   AF-A0AAW4YIT6-F1
#
_cell.length_a   1.000
_cell.length_b   1.000
_cell.length_c   1.000
_cell.angle_alpha   90.00
_cell.angle_beta   90.00
_cell.angle_gamma   90.00
#
_symmetry.space_group_name_H-M   'P 1'
#
loop_
_entity.id
_entity.type
_entity.pdbx_description
1 polymer ?
#
loop_
_entity_poly.entity_id
_entity_poly.type
_entity_poly.pdbx_seq_one_letter_code
_entity_poly.pdbx_strand_id
1 'polypeptide(L)' 'MFGIEQISRRCLMTFSDGCKIQATIYIPKPTKPIFPEQMERNIIENFNKSQPLAVNKVVKCHVMRN' A
#
# COMPACT_ATOMS: atom_id res chain seq x y z
N MET A 1 -17.28 13.71 -15.70
CA MET A 1 -16.87 12.85 -14.56
C MET A 1 -15.45 12.41 -14.81
N PHE A 2 -14.46 13.00 -14.12
CA PHE A 2 -13.06 12.57 -14.25
C PHE A 2 -12.89 11.22 -13.55
N GLY A 3 -13.01 10.14 -14.31
CA GLY A 3 -12.62 8.81 -13.86
C GLY A 3 -11.11 8.81 -13.67
N ILE A 4 -10.65 8.92 -12.43
CA ILE A 4 -9.23 8.81 -12.11
C ILE A 4 -8.84 7.38 -12.50
N GLU A 5 -8.08 7.20 -13.58
CA GLU A 5 -7.60 5.87 -13.97
C GLU A 5 -6.89 5.25 -12.76
N GLN A 6 -7.24 4.03 -12.38
CA GLN A 6 -6.61 3.33 -11.26
C GLN A 6 -5.73 2.21 -11.79
N ILE A 7 -4.53 2.10 -11.22
CA ILE A 7 -3.66 0.95 -11.45
C ILE A 7 -3.86 -0.04 -10.30
N SER A 8 -4.03 -1.31 -10.63
CA SER A 8 -3.98 -2.38 -9.64
C SER A 8 -2.58 -2.98 -9.59
N ARG A 9 -2.05 -3.14 -8.39
CA ARG A 9 -0.77 -3.81 -8.16
C ARG A 9 -0.91 -4.80 -7.02
N ARG A 10 -0.21 -5.93 -7.13
CA ARG A 10 -0.11 -6.86 -6.02
C ARG A 10 1.00 -6.40 -5.09
N CYS A 11 0.79 -6.51 -3.79
CA CYS A 11 1.76 -6.18 -2.76
C CYS A 11 1.80 -7.25 -1.68
N LEU A 12 2.93 -7.34 -1.01
CA LEU A 12 3.11 -8.17 0.18
C LEU A 12 3.21 -7.24 1.39
N MET A 13 2.24 -7.36 2.31
CA MET A 13 2.22 -6.61 3.55
C MET A 13 2.73 -7.50 4.68
N THR A 14 3.70 -7.01 5.43
CA THR A 14 4.20 -7.64 6.66
C THR A 14 3.67 -6.86 7.85
N PHE A 15 3.08 -7.59 8.79
CA PHE A 15 2.52 -7.05 10.02
C PHE A 15 3.53 -7.18 11.18
N SER A 16 3.26 -6.45 12.26
CA SER A 16 4.11 -6.43 13.46
C SER A 16 4.28 -7.78 14.16
N ASP A 17 3.35 -8.70 13.96
CA ASP A 17 3.39 -10.09 14.45
C ASP A 17 4.22 -11.03 13.55
N GLY A 18 4.78 -10.50 12.45
CA GLY A 18 5.54 -11.27 11.46
C GLY A 18 4.66 -11.94 10.40
N CYS A 19 3.32 -11.83 10.51
CA CYS A 19 2.40 -12.35 9.50
C CYS A 19 2.59 -11.61 8.17
N LYS A 20 2.45 -12.35 7.07
CA LYS A 20 2.57 -11.83 5.71
C LYS A 20 1.27 -12.07 4.95
N ILE A 21 0.72 -11.01 4.38
CA ILE A 21 -0.50 -11.07 3.57
C ILE A 21 -0.18 -10.57 2.17
N GLN A 22 -0.61 -11.32 1.17
CA GLN A 22 -0.60 -10.84 -0.21
C GLN A 22 -1.93 -10.12 -0.48
N ALA A 23 -1.85 -8.85 -0.84
CA ALA A 23 -3.00 -8.01 -1.11
C ALA A 23 -2.89 -7.33 -2.48
N THR A 24 -4.04 -7.02 -3.08
CA THR A 24 -4.10 -6.19 -4.28
C THR A 24 -4.44 -4.78 -3.85
N ILE A 25 -3.57 -3.82 -4.17
CA ILE A 25 -3.78 -2.40 -3.90
C ILE A 25 -4.22 -1.68 -5.18
N TYR A 26 -5.16 -0.76 -5.00
CA TYR A 26 -5.63 0.13 -6.04
C TYR A 26 -5.02 1.50 -5.81
N ILE A 27 -4.20 1.95 -6.74
CA ILE A 27 -3.50 3.23 -6.66
C ILE A 27 -4.06 4.11 -7.79
N PRO A 28 -4.47 5.36 -7.52
CA PRO A 28 -4.81 6.28 -8.60
C PRO A 28 -3.57 6.49 -9.48
N LYS A 29 -3.76 6.51 -10.81
CA LYS A 29 -2.68 6.68 -11.78
C LYS A 29 -1.87 7.92 -11.40
N PRO A 30 -0.58 7.75 -11.05
CA PRO A 30 0.22 8.87 -10.61
C PRO A 30 0.29 9.91 -11.73
N THR A 31 -0.13 11.14 -11.44
CA THR A 31 0.07 12.27 -12.36
C THR A 31 1.52 12.76 -12.36
N LYS A 32 2.30 12.35 -11.35
CA LYS A 32 3.73 12.61 -11.20
C LYS A 32 4.47 11.30 -10.90
N PRO A 33 5.72 11.15 -11.36
CA PRO A 33 6.55 10.03 -10.94
C PRO A 33 6.78 10.11 -9.42
N ILE A 34 6.44 9.04 -8.71
CA ILE A 34 6.66 8.88 -7.27
C ILE A 34 7.68 7.76 -7.10
N PHE A 35 8.66 7.97 -6.22
CA PHE A 35 9.61 6.91 -5.94
C PHE A 35 8.91 5.72 -5.28
N PRO A 36 9.19 4.49 -5.74
CA PRO A 36 8.90 3.23 -5.06
C PRO A 36 8.74 3.27 -3.54
N GLU A 37 9.80 3.68 -2.85
CA GLU A 37 9.90 3.65 -1.40
C GLU A 37 8.95 4.65 -0.74
N GLN A 38 8.78 5.82 -1.36
CA GLN A 38 7.82 6.82 -0.91
C GLN A 38 6.39 6.33 -1.05
N MET A 39 6.07 5.64 -2.16
CA MET A 39 4.76 5.03 -2.36
C MET A 39 4.48 3.95 -1.30
N GLU A 40 5.44 3.06 -1.05
CA GLU A 40 5.32 2.02 -0.03
C GLU A 40 5.11 2.62 1.37
N ARG A 41 5.86 3.66 1.73
CA ARG A 41 5.68 4.39 2.99
C ARG A 41 4.29 5.01 3.12
N ASN A 42 3.81 5.67 2.06
CA ASN A 42 2.47 6.28 2.06
C ASN A 42 1.38 5.22 2.23
N ILE A 43 1.53 4.03 1.64
CA ILE A 43 0.59 2.92 1.82
C ILE A 43 0.56 2.47 3.28
N ILE A 44 1.72 2.30 3.92
CA ILE A 44 1.83 1.89 5.32
C ILE A 44 1.16 2.92 6.23
N GLU A 45 1.48 4.21 6.05
CA GLU A 45 0.93 5.29 6.85
C GLU A 45 -0.60 5.39 6.68
N ASN A 46 -1.10 5.34 5.45
CA ASN A 46 -2.54 5.42 5.16
C ASN A 46 -3.29 4.20 5.71
N PHE A 47 -2.72 2.99 5.59
CA PHE A 47 -3.33 1.78 6.13
C PHE A 47 -3.44 1.85 7.66
N ASN A 48 -2.34 2.19 8.35
CA ASN A 48 -2.32 2.29 9.80
C ASN A 48 -3.22 3.42 10.34
N LYS A 49 -3.34 4.54 9.60
CA LYS A 49 -4.30 5.63 9.89
C LYS A 49 -5.75 5.19 9.69
N SER A 50 -6.03 4.39 8.65
CA SER A 50 -7.39 3.90 8.36
C SER A 50 -7.89 2.89 9.40
N GLN A 51 -6.98 2.16 10.04
CA GLN A 51 -7.29 1.15 11.05
C GLN A 51 -6.58 1.46 12.38
N PRO A 52 -6.99 2.53 13.10
CA PRO A 52 -6.31 2.97 14.32
C PRO A 52 -6.38 1.92 15.44
N LEU A 53 -7.46 1.13 15.49
CA LEU A 53 -7.69 0.09 16.48
C LEU A 53 -7.07 -1.28 16.14
N ALA A 54 -6.45 -1.42 14.95
CA ALA A 54 -5.79 -2.68 14.60
C ALA A 54 -4.62 -2.97 15.56
N VAL A 55 -4.67 -4.13 16.21
CA VAL A 55 -3.63 -4.61 17.14
C VAL A 55 -2.30 -4.80 16.40
N ASN A 56 -2.36 -5.41 15.22
CA ASN A 56 -1.19 -5.61 14.37
C ASN A 56 -1.13 -4.53 13.30
N LYS A 57 -0.07 -3.72 13.34
CA LYS A 57 0.18 -2.66 12.37
C LYS A 57 0.99 -3.19 11.20
N VAL A 58 0.82 -2.59 10.03
CA VAL A 58 1.68 -2.89 8.88
C VAL A 58 3.03 -2.22 9.14
N VAL A 59 4.11 -2.99 9.08
CA VAL A 59 5.49 -2.52 9.28
C VAL A 59 6.25 -2.43 7.96
N LYS A 60 5.89 -3.25 6.97
CA LYS A 60 6.52 -3.27 5.66
C LYS A 60 5.47 -3.57 4.59
N CYS A 61 5.55 -2.84 3.48
CA CYS A 61 4.77 -3.09 2.28
C CYS A 61 5.77 -3.21 1.13
N HIS A 62 5.68 -4.29 0.36
CA HIS A 62 6.47 -4.47 -0.85
C HIS A 62 5.56 -4.56 -2.05
N VAL A 63 5.62 -3.59 -2.96
CA VAL A 63 4.80 -3.58 -4.18
C VAL A 63 5.51 -4.36 -5.28
N MET A 64 4.87 -5.43 -5.77
CA MET A 64 5.42 -6.28 -6.82
C MET A 64 5.31 -5.59 -8.19
N ARG A 65 6.38 -5.67 -9.00
CA ARG A 65 6.52 -4.96 -10.28
C ARG A 65 6.69 -5.87 -11.50
N ASN A 66 6.17 -7.08 -11.43
CA ASN A 66 6.16 -8.03 -12.55
C ASN A 66 4.84 -7.96 -13.30
#